data_AF-A0A7C0X0P7-F1
#
_entry.id   AF-A0A7C0X0P7-F1
#
_cell.length_a   1.000
_cell.length_b   1.000
_cell.length_c   1.000
_cell.angle_alpha   90.00
_cell.angle_beta   90.00
_cell.angle_gamma   90.00
#
_symmetry.space_group_name_H-M   'P 1'
#
loop_
_entity.id
_entity.type
_entity.pdbx_description
1 polymer ?
#
loop_
_entity_poly.entity_id
_entity_poly.type
_entity_poly.pdbx_seq_one_letter_code
_entity_poly.pdbx_strand_id
1 'polypeptide(L)' 'FTLERYINCQRGFAKEDDFLPARFYREHGTPGPGLEIPPIERALFKETLERYYRVRGCSPDGVPTEKRLKELDII' A
#
# COMPACT_ATOMS: atom_id res chain seq x y z
N PHE A 1 -1.08 4.02 12.96
CA PHE A 1 -1.28 3.99 11.49
C PHE A 1 -1.93 5.25 10.93
N THR A 2 -3.22 5.55 11.13
CA THR A 2 -3.87 6.65 10.35
C THR A 2 -3.19 8.00 10.57
N LEU A 3 -2.83 8.31 11.81
CA LEU A 3 -2.06 9.49 12.15
C LEU A 3 -0.69 9.52 11.43
N GLU A 4 0.07 8.42 11.48
CA GLU A 4 1.37 8.31 10.80
C GLU A 4 1.24 8.46 9.29
N ARG A 5 0.23 7.81 8.67
CA ARG A 5 -0.02 7.92 7.24
C ARG A 5 -0.39 9.35 6.87
N TYR A 6 -1.23 10.02 7.66
CA TYR A 6 -1.58 11.42 7.45
C TYR A 6 -0.33 12.31 7.49
N ILE A 7 0.52 12.17 8.51
CA ILE A 7 1.79 12.90 8.62
C ILE A 7 2.69 12.63 7.41
N ASN A 8 2.81 11.38 6.97
CA ASN A 8 3.63 11.03 5.81
C ASN A 8 3.09 11.67 4.52
N CYS A 9 1.78 11.67 4.30
CA CYS A 9 1.17 12.36 3.16
C CYS A 9 1.44 13.88 3.21
N GLN A 10 1.38 14.51 4.39
CA GLN A 10 1.75 15.93 4.55
C GLN A 10 3.24 16.20 4.24
N ARG A 11 4.09 15.18 4.35
CA ARG A 11 5.52 15.24 4.04
C ARG A 11 5.84 14.81 2.60
N GLY A 12 4.83 14.60 1.77
CA GLY A 12 4.99 14.31 0.34
C GLY A 12 5.04 12.82 -0.02
N PHE A 13 4.82 11.90 0.93
CA PHE A 13 4.67 10.48 0.58
C PHE A 13 3.33 10.24 -0.13
N ALA A 14 3.39 9.53 -1.24
CA ALA A 14 2.25 9.26 -2.12
C ALA A 14 2.08 7.76 -2.39
N LYS A 15 1.04 7.40 -3.16
CA LYS A 15 0.78 5.99 -3.53
C LYS A 15 1.94 5.36 -4.30
N GLU A 16 2.74 6.17 -5.00
CA GLU A 16 3.91 5.71 -5.75
C GLU A 16 4.98 5.12 -4.82
N ASP A 17 5.11 5.67 -3.60
CA ASP A 17 6.06 5.20 -2.59
C ASP A 17 5.61 3.90 -1.89
N ASP A 18 4.34 3.51 -2.06
CA ASP A 18 3.78 2.28 -1.50
C ASP A 18 4.03 1.04 -2.39
N PHE A 19 4.67 1.21 -3.56
CA PHE A 19 5.04 0.10 -4.44
C PHE A 19 6.33 -0.60 -3.97
N LEU A 20 6.41 -1.90 -4.25
CA LEU A 20 7.60 -2.68 -3.97
C LEU A 20 8.73 -2.33 -4.96
N PRO A 21 10.01 -2.53 -4.56
CA PRO A 21 11.13 -2.49 -5.50
C PRO A 21 10.91 -3.40 -6.71
N ALA A 22 11.40 -2.98 -7.88
CA ALA A 22 11.13 -3.65 -9.16
C ALA A 22 11.47 -5.15 -9.19
N ARG A 23 12.47 -5.59 -8.41
CA ARG A 23 12.87 -7.00 -8.28
C ARG A 23 11.72 -7.92 -7.86
N PHE A 24 10.81 -7.46 -6.99
CA PHE A 24 9.67 -8.26 -6.54
C PHE A 24 8.68 -8.61 -7.66
N TYR A 25 8.68 -7.83 -8.75
CA TYR A 25 7.81 -8.06 -9.91
C TYR A 25 8.51 -8.77 -11.07
N ARG A 26 9.82 -9.05 -10.96
CA ARG A 26 10.66 -9.57 -12.06
C ARG A 26 11.42 -10.83 -11.71
N GLU A 27 11.82 -10.97 -10.45
CA GLU A 27 12.69 -12.04 -9.98
C GLU A 27 11.89 -13.02 -9.12
N HIS A 28 12.20 -14.31 -9.25
CA HIS A 28 11.71 -15.31 -8.32
C HIS A 28 12.32 -15.07 -6.93
N GLY A 29 11.55 -15.40 -5.90
CA GLY A 29 12.06 -15.50 -4.53
C GLY A 29 12.98 -16.71 -4.36
N THR A 30 13.65 -16.79 -3.20
CA THR A 30 14.42 -17.96 -2.82
C THR A 30 13.48 -19.15 -2.59
N PRO A 31 13.56 -20.24 -3.39
CA PRO A 31 12.64 -21.36 -3.25
C PRO A 31 12.97 -22.22 -2.02
N GLY A 32 11.96 -22.93 -1.53
CA GLY A 32 12.11 -23.98 -0.51
C GLY A 32 11.76 -25.36 -1.09
N PRO A 33 12.01 -26.47 -0.38
CA PRO A 33 11.62 -27.80 -0.84
C PRO A 33 10.11 -27.86 -1.15
N GLY A 34 9.76 -28.07 -2.42
CA GLY A 34 8.37 -28.14 -2.88
C GLY A 34 7.62 -26.80 -2.93
N LEU A 35 8.30 -25.66 -2.72
CA LEU A 35 7.69 -24.34 -2.78
C LEU A 35 8.43 -23.44 -3.78
N GLU A 36 7.76 -23.15 -4.87
CA GLU A 36 8.16 -22.08 -5.79
C GLU A 36 7.64 -20.73 -5.29
N ILE A 37 8.45 -19.69 -5.47
CA ILE A 37 8.07 -18.31 -5.14
C ILE A 37 8.21 -17.49 -6.43
N PRO A 38 7.16 -17.46 -7.28
CA PRO A 38 7.19 -16.66 -8.49
C PRO A 38 7.20 -15.16 -8.17
N PRO A 39 7.58 -14.30 -9.13
CA PRO A 39 7.44 -12.86 -9.01
C PRO A 39 5.98 -12.46 -8.74
N ILE A 40 5.79 -11.36 -8.02
CA ILE A 40 4.46 -10.81 -7.76
C ILE A 40 3.90 -10.20 -9.05
N GLU A 41 2.65 -10.50 -9.36
CA GLU A 41 1.95 -9.85 -10.47
C GLU A 41 1.65 -8.39 -10.11
N ARG A 42 2.28 -7.44 -10.81
CA ARG A 42 2.19 -6.01 -10.50
C ARG A 42 0.76 -5.46 -10.61
N ALA A 43 -0.04 -5.96 -11.56
CA ALA A 43 -1.43 -5.56 -11.74
C ALA A 43 -2.28 -5.99 -10.54
N LEU A 44 -2.14 -7.23 -10.10
CA LEU A 44 -2.81 -7.76 -8.91
C LEU A 44 -2.37 -7.05 -7.63
N PHE A 45 -1.08 -6.70 -7.51
CA PHE A 45 -0.58 -5.89 -6.40
C PHE A 45 -1.24 -4.51 -6.36
N LYS A 46 -1.33 -3.81 -7.50
CA LYS A 46 -2.01 -2.52 -7.60
C LYS A 46 -3.48 -2.62 -7.18
N GLU A 47 -4.19 -3.63 -7.65
CA GLU A 47 -5.59 -3.85 -7.26
C GLU A 47 -5.72 -4.12 -5.75
N THR A 48 -4.81 -4.93 -5.19
CA THR A 48 -4.76 -5.23 -3.77
C THR A 48 -4.48 -3.98 -2.93
N LEU A 49 -3.58 -3.11 -3.40
CA LEU A 49 -3.26 -1.85 -2.75
C LEU A 49 -4.46 -0.89 -2.74
N GLU A 50 -5.20 -0.78 -3.84
CA GLU A 50 -6.43 0.00 -3.90
C GLU A 50 -7.52 -0.54 -2.97
N ARG A 51 -7.67 -1.87 -2.88
CA ARG A 51 -8.56 -2.52 -1.91
C ARG A 51 -8.12 -2.20 -0.47
N TYR A 52 -6.82 -2.24 -0.20
CA TYR A 52 -6.27 -1.90 1.10
C TYR A 52 -6.61 -0.47 1.50
N TYR A 53 -6.42 0.51 0.62
CA TYR A 53 -6.81 1.90 0.89
C TYR A 53 -8.28 2.05 1.25
N ARG A 54 -9.19 1.38 0.52
CA ARG A 54 -10.62 1.40 0.83
C ARG A 54 -10.90 0.88 2.24
N VAL A 55 -10.33 -0.26 2.61
CA VAL A 55 -10.49 -0.85 3.96
C VAL A 55 -9.92 0.07 5.04
N ARG A 56 -8.86 0.83 4.76
CA ARG A 56 -8.26 1.78 5.70
C ARG A 56 -8.98 3.13 5.79
N GLY A 57 -10.00 3.37 4.95
CA GLY A 57 -10.66 4.67 4.86
C GLY A 57 -9.80 5.75 4.18
N CYS A 58 -8.96 5.35 3.23
CA CYS A 58 -8.14 6.21 2.40
C CYS A 58 -8.76 6.37 1.00
N SER A 59 -8.43 7.47 0.32
CA SER A 59 -8.75 7.71 -1.09
C SER A 59 -7.96 6.75 -2.00
N PRO A 60 -8.29 6.67 -3.31
CA PRO A 60 -7.49 5.94 -4.28
C PRO A 60 -6.02 6.38 -4.38
N ASP A 61 -5.70 7.59 -3.92
CA ASP A 61 -4.32 8.12 -3.86
C ASP A 61 -3.61 7.76 -2.54
N GLY A 62 -4.22 6.92 -1.70
CA GLY A 62 -3.64 6.46 -0.44
C GLY A 62 -3.63 7.52 0.66
N VAL A 63 -4.42 8.59 0.52
CA VAL A 63 -4.54 9.65 1.52
C VAL A 63 -5.72 9.34 2.45
N PRO A 64 -5.55 9.36 3.79
CA PRO A 64 -6.69 9.21 4.72
C PRO A 64 -7.79 10.22 4.41
N THR A 65 -9.03 9.74 4.27
CA THR A 65 -10.17 10.63 3.99
C THR A 65 -10.48 11.52 5.19
N GLU A 66 -11.04 12.70 4.95
CA GLU A 66 -11.45 13.62 6.02
C GLU A 66 -12.42 12.96 7.00
N LYS A 67 -13.38 12.18 6.49
CA LYS A 67 -14.29 11.36 7.32
C LYS A 67 -13.50 10.48 8.29
N ARG A 68 -12.48 9.76 7.80
CA ARG A 68 -11.67 8.85 8.59
C ARG A 68 -10.81 9.58 9.63
N LEU A 69 -10.33 10.77 9.31
CA LEU A 69 -9.54 11.60 10.23
C LEU A 69 -10.41 12.14 11.37
N LYS A 70 -11.62 12.61 11.07
CA LYS A 70 -12.62 13.06 12.06
C LYS A 70 -13.09 11.93 12.98
N GLU A 71 -13.37 10.74 12.42
CA GLU A 71 -13.74 9.55 13.22
C GLU A 71 -12.70 9.14 14.26
N LEU A 72 -11.45 9.58 14.09
CA LEU A 72 -10.31 9.25 14.95
C LEU A 72 -9.76 10.45 15.72
N ASP A 73 -10.45 11.60 15.71
CA ASP A 73 -10.04 12.85 16.36
C ASP A 73 -8.61 13.31 15.99
N ILE A 74 -8.20 13.05 14.75
CA ILE A 74 -6.91 13.55 14.22
C ILE A 74 -7.06 15.01 13.73
N ILE A 75 -8.26 15.35 13.25
CA ILE A 75 -8.69 16.70 12.84
C ILE A 75 -10.09 16.98 13.36
#